data_AF-A0A7C3HKH3-F1
#
_entry.id   AF-A0A7C3HKH3-F1
#
_cell.length_a   1.000
_cell.length_b   1.000
_cell.length_c   1.000
_cell.angle_alpha   90.00
_cell.angle_beta   90.00
_cell.angle_gamma   90.00
#
_symmetry.space_group_name_H-M   'P 1'
#
loop_
_entity.id
_entity.type
_entity.pdbx_description
1 polymer ?
#
loop_
_entity_poly.entity_id
_entity_poly.type
_entity_poly.pdbx_seq_one_letter_code
_entity_poly.pdbx_strand_id
1 'polypeptide(L)'
;MLTQGLSFGGLASGLDTKQIIEQLMAIEHRPVDMLAQRQNHYEDLLEAWREVNSKLLSLKSVAENLSELSAFHLYSSSSEDEDIVTLSTTTDAQPGSHSIRVLQLAQPEKLASAAFSDSSEALGLSGEFLVNGKVVNVESTYSLLDIRDAINNADADVTASVLAVDDDTYQLILSADDPGSDGFDLLDASGSDVLQSLGFSVGTETWKN
;
A
#
# COMPACT_ATOMS: atom_id res chain seq x y z
N MET A 1 52.20 84.56 -9.24
CA MET A 1 52.02 83.11 -9.07
C MET A 1 50.82 82.71 -9.92
N LEU A 2 51.07 82.26 -11.15
CA LEU A 2 50.03 81.95 -12.13
C LEU A 2 49.88 80.43 -12.20
N THR A 3 48.67 79.99 -11.87
CA THR A 3 47.95 78.82 -12.38
C THR A 3 48.70 78.02 -13.45
N GLN A 4 49.05 76.78 -13.13
CA GLN A 4 49.39 75.78 -14.14
C GLN A 4 48.21 74.82 -14.23
N GLY A 5 47.55 74.92 -15.37
CA GLY A 5 46.24 74.35 -15.63
C GLY A 5 46.21 72.83 -15.66
N LEU A 6 45.04 72.32 -15.32
CA LEU A 6 44.55 71.00 -15.72
C LEU A 6 44.67 70.89 -17.26
N SER A 7 45.62 70.07 -17.72
CA SER A 7 45.71 69.64 -19.11
C SER A 7 45.06 68.27 -19.24
N PHE A 8 43.95 68.20 -19.96
CA PHE A 8 43.31 66.96 -20.36
C PHE A 8 44.09 66.35 -21.54
N GLY A 9 45.07 65.49 -21.22
CA GLY A 9 45.85 64.72 -22.19
C GLY A 9 45.14 63.44 -22.63
N GLY A 10 44.06 63.58 -23.42
CA GLY A 10 43.13 62.48 -23.68
C GLY A 10 43.38 61.58 -24.89
N LEU A 11 44.23 61.94 -25.87
CA LEU A 11 44.24 61.20 -27.15
C LEU A 11 45.62 60.85 -27.74
N ALA A 12 46.74 61.15 -27.06
CA ALA A 12 48.10 60.90 -27.60
C ALA A 12 49.11 60.26 -26.61
N SER A 13 48.72 59.91 -25.38
CA SER A 13 49.68 59.55 -24.31
C SER A 13 50.06 58.06 -24.23
N GLY A 14 49.47 57.15 -25.02
CA GLY A 14 49.63 55.71 -24.77
C GLY A 14 49.13 55.29 -23.39
N LEU A 15 48.30 56.12 -22.74
CA LEU A 15 47.61 55.79 -21.50
C LEU A 15 46.52 54.78 -21.84
N ASP A 16 46.70 53.56 -21.39
CA ASP A 16 45.69 52.50 -21.45
C ASP A 16 44.57 52.83 -20.46
N THR A 17 43.70 53.74 -20.88
CA THR A 17 42.54 54.19 -20.09
C THR A 17 41.62 53.03 -19.75
N LYS A 18 41.57 51.99 -20.60
CA LYS A 18 40.85 50.75 -20.33
C LYS A 18 41.45 50.03 -19.12
N GLN A 19 42.76 49.88 -19.07
CA GLN A 19 43.46 49.24 -17.94
C GLN A 19 43.32 50.04 -16.63
N ILE A 20 43.32 51.37 -16.68
CA ILE A 20 43.06 52.22 -15.50
C ILE A 20 41.61 52.08 -15.02
N ILE A 21 40.64 52.05 -15.94
CA ILE A 21 39.23 51.81 -15.61
C ILE A 21 39.04 50.42 -15.01
N GLU A 22 39.66 49.39 -15.58
CA GLU A 22 39.64 48.03 -15.03
C GLU A 22 40.24 47.97 -13.61
N GLN A 23 41.36 48.66 -13.37
CA GLN A 23 41.97 48.74 -12.03
C GLN A 23 41.10 49.49 -11.02
N LEU A 24 40.46 50.59 -11.42
CA LEU A 24 39.53 51.33 -10.56
C LEU A 24 38.25 50.52 -10.27
N MET A 25 37.70 49.84 -11.27
CA MET A 25 36.57 48.92 -11.08
C MET A 25 36.94 47.76 -10.15
N ALA A 26 38.14 47.19 -10.28
CA ALA A 26 38.61 46.15 -9.38
C ALA A 26 38.73 46.63 -7.92
N ILE A 27 39.13 47.89 -7.69
CA ILE A 27 39.17 48.48 -6.35
C ILE A 27 37.75 48.69 -5.81
N GLU A 28 36.84 49.22 -6.63
CA GLU A 28 35.44 49.44 -6.28
C GLU A 28 34.68 48.13 -6.02
N HIS A 29 35.11 47.01 -6.64
CA HIS A 29 34.52 45.69 -6.47
C HIS A 29 35.02 44.93 -5.22
N ARG A 30 36.12 45.37 -4.58
CA ARG A 30 36.64 44.76 -3.34
C ARG A 30 35.60 44.51 -2.24
N PRO A 31 34.69 45.45 -1.90
CA PRO A 31 33.63 45.18 -0.92
C PRO A 31 32.69 44.04 -1.35
N VAL A 32 32.42 43.90 -2.66
CA VAL A 32 31.63 42.80 -3.21
C VAL A 32 32.38 41.48 -3.05
N ASP A 33 33.67 41.44 -3.37
CA ASP A 33 34.51 40.25 -3.19
C ASP A 33 34.59 39.83 -1.72
N MET A 34 34.69 40.80 -0.79
CA MET A 34 34.64 40.52 0.65
C MET A 34 33.29 39.95 1.09
N LEU A 35 32.17 40.45 0.56
CA LEU A 35 30.85 39.91 0.84
C LEU A 35 30.67 38.50 0.27
N ALA A 36 31.15 38.25 -0.95
CA ALA A 36 31.15 36.93 -1.56
C ALA A 36 31.98 35.92 -0.77
N GLN A 37 33.17 36.32 -0.28
CA GLN A 37 33.97 35.47 0.61
C GLN A 37 33.26 35.18 1.93
N ARG A 38 32.57 36.17 2.52
CA ARG A 38 31.76 35.96 3.73
C ARG A 38 30.58 35.04 3.47
N GLN A 39 29.92 35.16 2.31
CA GLN A 39 28.85 34.27 1.90
C GLN A 39 29.36 32.84 1.80
N ASN A 40 30.44 32.59 1.05
CA ASN A 40 31.03 31.25 0.92
C ASN A 40 31.40 30.67 2.29
N HIS A 41 31.98 31.46 3.19
CA HIS A 41 32.30 31.01 4.54
C HIS A 41 31.05 30.59 5.34
N TYR A 42 29.94 31.32 5.22
CA TYR A 42 28.68 30.93 5.87
C TYR A 42 28.02 29.73 5.21
N GLU A 43 28.18 29.55 3.89
CA GLU A 43 27.73 28.35 3.17
C GLU A 43 28.50 27.10 3.63
N ASP A 44 29.82 27.18 3.75
CA ASP A 44 30.67 26.11 4.30
C ASP A 44 30.27 25.75 5.75
N LEU A 45 30.04 26.77 6.59
CA LEU A 45 29.57 26.56 7.97
C LEU A 45 28.19 25.89 8.01
N LEU A 46 27.27 26.30 7.11
CA LEU A 46 25.95 25.71 7.01
C LEU A 46 26.03 24.24 6.58
N GLU A 47 26.91 23.90 5.64
CA GLU A 47 27.14 22.52 5.21
C GLU A 47 27.70 21.66 6.36
N ALA A 48 28.70 22.16 7.08
CA ALA A 48 29.24 21.46 8.26
C ALA A 48 28.14 21.22 9.33
N TRP A 49 27.29 22.22 9.59
CA TRP A 49 26.16 22.06 10.52
C TRP A 49 25.12 21.05 10.04
N ARG A 50 24.82 21.01 8.74
CA ARG A 50 23.95 19.99 8.15
C ARG A 50 24.52 18.60 8.29
N GLU A 51 25.83 18.43 8.09
CA GLU A 51 26.49 17.14 8.28
C GLU A 51 26.39 16.67 9.73
N VAL A 52 26.69 17.55 10.70
CA VAL A 52 26.54 17.25 12.14
C VAL A 52 25.11 16.87 12.47
N ASN A 53 24.13 17.63 11.99
CA ASN A 53 22.71 17.34 12.22
C ASN A 53 22.32 15.96 11.67
N SER A 54 22.76 15.62 10.46
CA SER A 54 22.52 14.31 9.84
C SER A 54 23.11 13.18 10.66
N LYS A 55 24.37 13.29 11.11
CA LYS A 55 25.00 12.28 11.97
C LYS A 55 24.29 12.13 13.31
N LEU A 56 23.82 13.23 13.90
CA LEU A 56 23.11 13.20 15.18
C LEU A 56 21.71 12.58 15.04
N LEU A 57 21.01 12.85 13.94
CA LEU A 57 19.74 12.18 13.61
C LEU A 57 19.93 10.68 13.41
N SER A 58 21.01 10.27 12.72
CA SER A 58 21.35 8.85 12.56
C SER A 58 21.64 8.18 13.91
N LEU A 59 22.44 8.81 14.77
CA LEU A 59 22.71 8.29 16.10
C LEU A 59 21.44 8.19 16.95
N LYS A 60 20.59 9.22 16.90
CA LYS A 60 19.30 9.22 17.60
C LYS A 60 18.44 8.04 17.16
N SER A 61 18.31 7.80 15.86
CA SER A 61 17.52 6.68 15.33
C SER A 61 18.06 5.32 15.80
N VAL A 62 19.39 5.13 15.80
CA VAL A 62 20.00 3.90 16.32
C VAL A 62 19.74 3.73 17.82
N ALA A 63 19.81 4.81 18.59
CA ALA A 63 19.57 4.78 20.03
C ALA A 63 18.08 4.52 20.36
N GLU A 64 17.15 5.09 19.59
CA GLU A 64 15.71 4.82 19.70
C GLU A 64 15.42 3.34 19.43
N ASN A 65 15.95 2.78 18.33
CA ASN A 65 15.79 1.35 18.01
C ASN A 65 16.35 0.44 19.12
N LEU A 66 17.49 0.81 19.72
CA LEU A 66 18.07 0.04 20.82
C LEU A 66 17.29 0.20 22.13
N SER A 67 16.54 1.28 22.31
CA SER A 67 15.75 1.51 23.51
C SER A 67 14.45 0.69 23.56
N GLU A 68 14.05 0.10 22.42
CA GLU A 68 12.86 -0.75 22.36
C GLU A 68 13.12 -2.11 23.02
N LEU A 69 12.27 -2.48 23.98
CA LEU A 69 12.32 -3.77 24.70
C LEU A 69 12.20 -4.99 23.77
N SER A 70 11.59 -4.82 22.60
CA SER A 70 11.48 -5.84 21.54
C SER A 70 12.84 -6.27 21.01
N ALA A 71 13.85 -5.39 21.03
CA ALA A 71 15.22 -5.69 20.60
C ALA A 71 15.92 -6.72 21.51
N PHE A 72 15.43 -6.89 22.74
CA PHE A 72 16.03 -7.78 23.74
C PHE A 72 15.17 -9.00 24.10
N HIS A 73 13.87 -9.00 23.76
CA HIS A 73 12.95 -10.14 23.91
C HIS A 73 12.73 -10.86 22.58
N LEU A 74 13.84 -11.19 21.92
CA LEU A 74 13.84 -11.95 20.67
C LEU A 74 13.72 -13.44 21.00
N TYR A 75 12.51 -13.97 20.90
CA TYR A 75 12.30 -15.41 20.88
C TYR A 75 12.50 -15.92 19.45
N SER A 76 13.21 -17.04 19.31
CA SER A 76 13.29 -17.79 18.07
C SER A 76 12.45 -19.06 18.20
N SER A 77 11.87 -19.50 17.09
CA SER A 77 11.18 -20.78 16.99
C SER A 77 11.86 -21.63 15.93
N SER A 78 11.76 -22.94 16.11
CA SER A 78 12.21 -23.94 15.14
C SER A 78 11.18 -25.05 15.13
N SER A 79 10.81 -25.49 13.93
CA SER A 79 9.96 -26.67 13.72
C SER A 79 10.84 -27.82 13.27
N GLU A 80 10.51 -29.03 13.70
CA GLU A 80 11.19 -30.25 13.20
C GLU A 80 10.79 -30.57 11.75
N ASP A 81 9.61 -30.11 11.32
CA ASP A 81 9.07 -30.30 9.98
C ASP A 81 8.40 -29.00 9.49
N GLU A 82 9.20 -28.17 8.80
CA GLU A 82 8.79 -26.86 8.29
C GLU A 82 7.85 -26.97 7.07
N ASP A 83 7.79 -28.13 6.41
CA ASP A 83 6.88 -28.36 5.28
C ASP A 83 5.42 -28.54 5.77
N ILE A 84 5.24 -28.98 7.02
CA ILE A 84 3.92 -29.19 7.63
C ILE A 84 3.50 -27.97 8.47
N VAL A 85 4.39 -27.45 9.32
CA VAL A 85 4.09 -26.31 10.19
C VAL A 85 5.31 -25.39 10.29
N THR A 86 5.11 -24.13 9.92
CA THR A 86 6.03 -23.05 10.24
C THR A 86 5.56 -22.30 11.47
N LEU A 87 6.49 -21.81 12.26
CA LEU A 87 6.23 -21.08 13.49
C LEU A 87 6.86 -19.70 13.39
N SER A 88 6.16 -18.69 13.91
CA SER A 88 6.70 -17.36 14.12
C SER A 88 6.47 -16.95 15.57
N THR A 89 7.39 -16.16 16.12
CA THR A 89 7.40 -15.76 17.52
C THR A 89 7.25 -14.25 17.63
N THR A 90 6.49 -13.82 18.63
CA THR A 90 6.39 -12.42 19.04
C THR A 90 7.21 -12.18 20.31
N THR A 91 7.35 -10.91 20.72
CA THR A 91 8.07 -10.53 21.93
C THR A 91 7.42 -11.01 23.23
N ASP A 92 6.16 -11.43 23.16
CA ASP A 92 5.37 -11.94 24.29
C ASP A 92 5.39 -13.48 24.38
N ALA A 93 6.12 -14.15 23.48
CA ALA A 93 6.23 -15.60 23.50
C ALA A 93 6.87 -16.10 24.81
N GLN A 94 6.46 -17.30 25.25
CA GLN A 94 7.09 -17.96 26.39
C GLN A 94 8.06 -19.04 25.89
N PRO A 95 9.24 -19.16 26.50
CA PRO A 95 10.17 -20.22 26.13
C PRO A 95 9.61 -21.58 26.54
N GLY A 96 9.55 -22.51 25.58
CA GLY A 96 9.03 -23.86 25.81
C GLY A 96 9.07 -24.73 24.56
N SER A 97 8.88 -26.04 24.75
CA SER A 97 8.71 -27.01 23.67
C SER A 97 7.24 -27.38 23.54
N HIS A 98 6.72 -27.36 22.32
CA HIS A 98 5.32 -27.69 22.03
C HIS A 98 5.25 -28.87 21.06
N SER A 99 4.40 -29.85 21.36
CA SER A 99 4.10 -30.96 20.45
C SER A 99 2.83 -30.61 19.66
N ILE A 100 2.98 -30.38 18.35
CA ILE A 100 1.87 -30.05 17.45
C ILE A 100 1.52 -31.28 16.63
N ARG A 101 0.23 -31.58 16.51
CA ARG A 101 -0.28 -32.63 15.61
C ARG A 101 -1.41 -32.07 14.78
N VAL A 102 -1.18 -31.97 13.47
CA VAL A 102 -2.20 -31.55 12.50
C VAL A 102 -3.17 -32.71 12.27
N LEU A 103 -4.46 -32.50 12.54
CA LEU A 103 -5.50 -33.51 12.34
C LEU A 103 -6.21 -33.30 11.00
N GLN A 104 -6.59 -32.07 10.72
CA GLN A 104 -7.29 -31.66 9.51
C GLN A 104 -6.96 -30.19 9.22
N LEU A 105 -6.83 -29.84 7.95
CA LEU A 105 -6.64 -28.46 7.52
C LEU A 105 -8.00 -27.75 7.49
N ALA A 106 -8.02 -26.49 7.91
CA ALA A 106 -9.16 -25.63 7.67
C ALA A 106 -9.35 -25.47 6.14
N GLN A 107 -10.57 -25.64 5.68
CA GLN A 107 -10.94 -25.46 4.27
C GLN A 107 -12.02 -24.39 4.19
N PRO A 108 -12.01 -23.53 3.15
CA PRO A 108 -13.10 -22.60 2.94
C PRO A 108 -14.37 -23.35 2.57
N GLU A 109 -15.51 -22.89 3.07
CA GLU A 109 -16.81 -23.37 2.61
C GLU A 109 -16.98 -23.02 1.13
N LYS A 110 -17.54 -23.98 0.36
CA LYS A 110 -17.87 -23.77 -1.04
C LYS A 110 -19.28 -24.26 -1.34
N LEU A 111 -20.08 -23.38 -1.94
CA LEU A 111 -21.42 -23.70 -2.40
C LEU A 111 -21.49 -23.53 -3.92
N ALA A 112 -22.15 -24.47 -4.58
CA ALA A 112 -22.44 -24.42 -6.01
C ALA A 112 -23.93 -24.17 -6.21
N SER A 113 -24.26 -23.31 -7.16
CA SER A 113 -25.62 -23.09 -7.63
C SER A 113 -26.15 -24.30 -8.40
N ALA A 114 -27.41 -24.24 -8.80
CA ALA A 114 -27.91 -25.10 -9.87
C ALA A 114 -27.14 -24.88 -11.19
N ALA A 115 -27.29 -25.82 -12.12
CA ALA A 115 -26.75 -25.75 -13.47
C ALA A 115 -27.61 -24.86 -14.38
N PHE A 116 -26.95 -24.00 -15.17
CA PHE A 116 -27.56 -23.12 -16.15
C PHE A 116 -26.98 -23.35 -17.55
N SER A 117 -27.75 -23.11 -18.60
CA SER A 117 -27.33 -23.34 -19.99
C SER A 117 -26.44 -22.24 -20.57
N ASP A 118 -26.51 -21.03 -20.02
CA ASP A 118 -25.72 -19.87 -20.47
C ASP A 118 -25.27 -19.04 -19.27
N SER A 119 -24.09 -18.41 -19.39
CA SER A 119 -23.51 -17.58 -18.32
C SER A 119 -23.82 -16.09 -18.47
N SER A 120 -24.17 -15.66 -19.68
CA SER A 120 -24.35 -14.28 -20.12
C SER A 120 -25.80 -13.92 -20.47
N GLU A 121 -26.68 -14.91 -20.61
CA GLU A 121 -28.11 -14.70 -20.77
C GLU A 121 -28.74 -14.20 -19.46
N ALA A 122 -29.69 -13.27 -19.57
CA ALA A 122 -30.42 -12.75 -18.42
C ALA A 122 -31.28 -13.84 -17.79
N LEU A 123 -31.17 -14.02 -16.47
CA LEU A 123 -31.90 -15.06 -15.74
C LEU A 123 -33.36 -14.68 -15.45
N GLY A 124 -33.72 -13.41 -15.64
CA GLY A 124 -35.06 -12.91 -15.33
C GLY A 124 -35.39 -12.82 -13.83
N LEU A 125 -34.39 -13.00 -12.97
CA LEU A 125 -34.51 -12.89 -11.52
C LEU A 125 -34.44 -11.43 -11.09
N SER A 126 -35.22 -11.04 -10.09
CA SER A 126 -35.07 -9.71 -9.49
C SER A 126 -35.33 -9.76 -8.00
N GLY A 127 -34.60 -8.95 -7.24
CA GLY A 127 -34.71 -8.91 -5.78
C GLY A 127 -33.38 -8.61 -5.10
N GLU A 128 -33.39 -8.81 -3.79
CA GLU A 128 -32.24 -8.61 -2.93
C GLU A 128 -32.03 -9.87 -2.09
N PHE A 129 -30.76 -10.21 -1.89
CA PHE A 129 -30.32 -11.20 -0.91
C PHE A 129 -29.12 -10.68 -0.15
N LEU A 130 -28.78 -11.33 0.96
CA LEU A 130 -27.64 -11.02 1.79
C LEU A 130 -26.59 -12.13 1.70
N VAL A 131 -25.34 -11.72 1.57
CA VAL A 131 -24.15 -12.57 1.77
C VAL A 131 -23.42 -12.01 2.98
N ASN A 132 -23.28 -12.80 4.04
CA ASN A 132 -22.67 -12.37 5.29
C ASN A 132 -23.20 -11.01 5.82
N GLY A 133 -24.52 -10.79 5.68
CA GLY A 133 -25.19 -9.54 6.06
C GLY A 133 -25.01 -8.35 5.10
N LYS A 134 -24.27 -8.50 3.99
CA LYS A 134 -24.13 -7.49 2.92
C LYS A 134 -25.20 -7.68 1.86
N VAL A 135 -25.85 -6.59 1.45
CA VAL A 135 -26.90 -6.63 0.44
C VAL A 135 -26.30 -6.80 -0.96
N VAL A 136 -26.81 -7.77 -1.69
CA VAL A 136 -26.59 -7.97 -3.12
C VAL A 136 -27.91 -7.73 -3.85
N ASN A 137 -27.90 -6.78 -4.78
CA ASN A 137 -29.07 -6.45 -5.60
C ASN A 137 -29.02 -7.20 -6.93
N VAL A 138 -30.15 -7.75 -7.36
CA VAL A 138 -30.30 -8.48 -8.62
C VAL A 138 -31.42 -7.84 -9.43
N GLU A 139 -31.10 -7.46 -10.66
CA GLU A 139 -32.07 -6.95 -11.62
C GLU A 139 -32.45 -8.02 -12.65
N SER A 140 -33.64 -7.92 -13.23
CA SER A 140 -34.15 -8.90 -14.22
C SER A 140 -33.27 -9.06 -15.47
N THR A 141 -32.39 -8.10 -15.73
CA THR A 141 -31.42 -8.08 -16.83
C THR A 141 -30.13 -8.84 -16.50
N TYR A 142 -29.91 -9.22 -15.24
CA TYR A 142 -28.64 -9.80 -14.79
C TYR A 142 -28.51 -11.25 -15.24
N SER A 143 -27.31 -11.57 -15.73
CA SER A 143 -26.81 -12.90 -16.02
C SER A 143 -26.06 -13.50 -14.82
N LEU A 144 -25.56 -14.74 -14.93
CA LEU A 144 -24.70 -15.32 -13.90
C LEU A 144 -23.40 -14.52 -13.71
N LEU A 145 -22.86 -13.94 -14.78
CA LEU A 145 -21.69 -13.08 -14.72
C LEU A 145 -21.97 -11.79 -13.95
N ASP A 146 -23.16 -11.20 -14.16
CA ASP A 146 -23.56 -9.99 -13.44
C ASP A 146 -23.80 -10.27 -11.95
N ILE A 147 -24.42 -11.40 -11.62
CA ILE A 147 -24.64 -11.82 -10.22
C ILE A 147 -23.30 -12.11 -9.53
N ARG A 148 -22.36 -12.78 -10.22
CA ARG A 148 -20.99 -12.97 -9.73
C ARG A 148 -20.35 -11.62 -9.38
N ASP A 149 -20.43 -10.67 -10.30
CA ASP A 149 -19.82 -9.35 -10.10
C ASP A 149 -20.52 -8.58 -8.99
N ALA A 150 -21.84 -8.68 -8.87
CA ALA A 150 -22.60 -8.07 -7.77
C ALA A 150 -22.18 -8.62 -6.40
N ILE A 151 -21.95 -9.94 -6.27
CA ILE A 151 -21.45 -10.56 -5.03
C ILE A 151 -20.02 -10.09 -4.73
N ASN A 152 -19.12 -10.15 -5.72
CA ASN A 152 -17.72 -9.74 -5.54
C ASN A 152 -17.59 -8.23 -5.21
N ASN A 153 -18.52 -7.40 -5.69
CA ASN A 153 -18.56 -5.98 -5.37
C ASN A 153 -19.18 -5.67 -4.00
N ALA A 154 -19.89 -6.63 -3.38
CA ALA A 154 -20.53 -6.43 -2.08
C ALA A 154 -19.54 -6.51 -0.90
N ASP A 155 -18.31 -6.99 -1.13
CA ASP A 155 -17.24 -7.11 -0.13
C ASP A 155 -17.74 -7.85 1.13
N ALA A 156 -18.19 -9.08 0.89
CA ALA A 156 -18.90 -9.92 1.86
C ALA A 156 -18.05 -11.07 2.42
N ASP A 157 -16.73 -10.99 2.26
CA ASP A 157 -15.76 -12.07 2.60
C ASP A 157 -16.05 -13.40 1.87
N VAL A 158 -16.67 -13.30 0.68
CA VAL A 158 -17.02 -14.41 -0.19
C VAL A 158 -16.66 -14.05 -1.63
N THR A 159 -15.89 -14.91 -2.27
CA THR A 159 -15.59 -14.83 -3.69
C THR A 159 -16.57 -15.66 -4.52
N ALA A 160 -17.21 -15.03 -5.48
CA ALA A 160 -18.04 -15.66 -6.49
C ALA A 160 -17.26 -15.88 -7.80
N SER A 161 -17.48 -17.05 -8.42
CA SER A 161 -16.94 -17.39 -9.73
C SER A 161 -17.95 -18.20 -10.55
N VAL A 162 -17.91 -18.09 -11.87
CA VAL A 162 -18.73 -18.92 -12.76
C VAL A 162 -17.84 -20.01 -13.35
N LEU A 163 -18.22 -21.27 -13.14
CA LEU A 163 -17.53 -22.46 -13.64
C LEU A 163 -18.33 -23.07 -14.77
N ALA A 164 -17.70 -23.27 -15.93
CA ALA A 164 -18.22 -24.12 -17.00
C ALA A 164 -17.93 -25.58 -16.63
N VAL A 165 -18.98 -26.37 -16.41
CA VAL A 165 -18.90 -27.81 -16.11
C VAL A 165 -18.77 -28.62 -17.41
N ASP A 166 -19.50 -28.20 -18.45
CA ASP A 166 -19.50 -28.74 -19.81
C ASP A 166 -19.76 -27.60 -20.82
N ASP A 167 -19.80 -27.89 -22.13
CA ASP A 167 -19.91 -26.90 -23.22
C ASP A 167 -21.12 -25.95 -23.09
N ASP A 168 -22.23 -26.43 -22.54
CA ASP A 168 -23.48 -25.68 -22.35
C ASP A 168 -23.98 -25.77 -20.89
N THR A 169 -23.07 -25.85 -19.91
CA THR A 169 -23.45 -25.96 -18.50
C THR A 169 -22.56 -25.13 -17.60
N TYR A 170 -23.16 -24.18 -16.90
CA TYR A 170 -22.49 -23.21 -16.03
C TYR A 170 -23.06 -23.27 -14.61
N GLN A 171 -22.19 -23.12 -13.62
CA GLN A 171 -22.57 -23.01 -12.21
C GLN A 171 -21.88 -21.81 -11.58
N LEU A 172 -22.59 -21.08 -10.74
CA LEU A 172 -22.04 -20.07 -9.85
C LEU A 172 -21.50 -20.77 -8.61
N ILE A 173 -20.21 -20.59 -8.35
CA ILE A 173 -19.50 -21.12 -7.19
C ILE A 173 -19.20 -19.95 -6.25
N LEU A 174 -19.64 -20.08 -5.00
CA LEU A 174 -19.32 -19.19 -3.90
C LEU A 174 -18.29 -19.87 -3.00
N SER A 175 -17.23 -19.15 -2.63
CA SER A 175 -16.19 -19.62 -1.73
C SER A 175 -15.99 -18.59 -0.63
N ALA A 176 -15.95 -19.01 0.63
CA ALA A 176 -15.44 -18.16 1.70
C ALA A 176 -13.99 -17.77 1.38
N ASP A 177 -13.63 -16.53 1.70
CA ASP A 177 -12.26 -16.05 1.53
C ASP A 177 -11.34 -16.62 2.62
N ASP A 178 -11.87 -16.77 3.84
CA ASP A 178 -11.16 -17.38 4.97
C ASP A 178 -11.57 -18.85 5.18
N PRO A 179 -10.61 -19.76 5.43
CA PRO A 179 -10.91 -21.13 5.77
C PRO A 179 -11.37 -21.26 7.23
N GLY A 180 -12.36 -22.10 7.49
CA GLY A 180 -12.86 -22.29 8.85
C GLY A 180 -14.24 -22.94 8.90
N SER A 181 -14.69 -23.27 10.11
CA SER A 181 -16.01 -23.87 10.36
C SER A 181 -17.17 -22.87 10.30
N ASP A 182 -16.87 -21.57 10.29
CA ASP A 182 -17.89 -20.52 10.35
C ASP A 182 -18.51 -20.24 8.98
N GLY A 183 -17.81 -20.57 7.88
CA GLY A 183 -18.39 -20.54 6.55
C GLY A 183 -18.86 -19.16 6.11
N PHE A 184 -20.00 -19.10 5.41
CA PHE A 184 -20.69 -17.85 5.11
C PHE A 184 -22.22 -18.00 5.11
N ASP A 185 -22.91 -16.93 5.51
CA ASP A 185 -24.38 -16.92 5.56
C ASP A 185 -24.99 -16.38 4.25
N LEU A 186 -26.04 -17.07 3.78
CA LEU A 186 -26.88 -16.63 2.68
C LEU A 186 -28.31 -16.44 3.17
N LEU A 187 -28.94 -15.29 2.88
CA LEU A 187 -30.31 -15.01 3.28
C LEU A 187 -31.06 -14.24 2.17
N ASP A 188 -32.25 -14.69 1.79
CA ASP A 188 -33.10 -13.90 0.90
C ASP A 188 -33.67 -12.69 1.66
N ALA A 189 -33.44 -11.48 1.14
CA ALA A 189 -33.90 -10.23 1.73
C ALA A 189 -35.26 -9.77 1.17
N SER A 190 -35.65 -10.36 0.04
CA SER A 190 -36.84 -10.02 -0.74
C SER A 190 -37.74 -11.24 -0.90
N GLY A 191 -39.04 -11.03 -1.17
CA GLY A 191 -40.01 -12.12 -1.33
C GLY A 191 -39.95 -12.86 -2.66
N SER A 192 -38.89 -12.66 -3.45
CA SER A 192 -38.67 -13.31 -4.75
C SER A 192 -37.73 -14.51 -4.69
N ASP A 193 -37.24 -14.88 -3.51
CA ASP A 193 -36.45 -16.09 -3.23
C ASP A 193 -35.33 -16.31 -4.28
N VAL A 194 -34.48 -15.30 -4.46
CA VAL A 194 -33.44 -15.26 -5.50
C VAL A 194 -32.43 -16.38 -5.27
N LEU A 195 -32.00 -16.61 -4.03
CA LEU A 195 -31.03 -17.66 -3.70
C LEU A 195 -31.60 -19.04 -3.98
N GLN A 196 -32.87 -19.27 -3.63
CA GLN A 196 -33.55 -20.53 -3.94
C GLN A 196 -33.67 -20.74 -5.46
N SER A 197 -33.95 -19.68 -6.21
CA SER A 197 -34.03 -19.71 -7.67
C SER A 197 -32.67 -19.99 -8.33
N LEU A 198 -31.58 -19.54 -7.70
CA LEU A 198 -30.21 -19.89 -8.07
C LEU A 198 -29.85 -21.33 -7.67
N GLY A 199 -30.66 -22.00 -6.86
CA GLY A 199 -30.45 -23.37 -6.42
C GLY A 199 -29.60 -23.51 -5.15
N PHE A 200 -29.35 -22.41 -4.44
CA PHE A 200 -28.72 -22.48 -3.11
C PHE A 200 -29.77 -22.92 -2.08
N SER A 201 -29.42 -23.90 -1.25
CA SER A 201 -30.22 -24.26 -0.09
C SER A 201 -30.00 -23.22 1.01
N VAL A 202 -30.96 -22.32 1.19
CA VAL A 202 -30.95 -21.32 2.26
C VAL A 202 -31.26 -22.03 3.59
N GLY A 203 -30.21 -22.43 4.30
CA GLY A 203 -30.30 -23.06 5.61
C GLY A 203 -30.06 -22.06 6.73
N THR A 204 -30.96 -21.98 7.70
CA THR A 204 -30.71 -21.29 8.98
C THR A 204 -29.77 -22.07 9.91
N GLU A 205 -29.12 -23.12 9.41
CA GLU A 205 -28.30 -24.02 10.20
C GLU A 205 -26.88 -24.01 9.67
N THR A 206 -26.01 -23.33 10.41
CA THR A 206 -24.56 -23.38 10.30
C THR A 206 -24.11 -24.79 10.63
N TRP A 207 -23.64 -25.54 9.63
CA TRP A 207 -23.10 -26.88 9.86
C TRP A 207 -21.67 -26.75 10.37
N LYS A 208 -21.54 -26.49 11.68
CA LYS A 208 -20.26 -26.54 12.37
C LYS A 208 -19.77 -27.99 12.41
N ASN A 209 -18.76 -28.29 11.61
CA ASN A 209 -17.89 -29.45 11.82
C ASN A 209 -16.86 -29.14 12.91
#